data_AF-A0A6I4TTT5-F1
#
_entry.id   AF-A0A6I4TTT5-F1
#
_cell.length_a   1.000
_cell.length_b   1.000
_cell.length_c   1.000
_cell.angle_alpha   90.00
_cell.angle_beta   90.00
_cell.angle_gamma   90.00
#
_symmetry.space_group_name_H-M   'P 1'
#
loop_
_entity.id
_entity.type
_entity.pdbx_description
1 polymer ?
#
loop_
_entity_poly.entity_id
_entity_poly.type
_entity_poly.pdbx_seq_one_letter_code
_entity_poly.pdbx_strand_id
1 'polypeptide(L)'
;MAKKTAEQKAAEALRYTAASGAANAAELEPFLTDPNQGIRAYAAMNPDADAGILDRFADDKFWGVRMEVARHANVSDITLRRLLEPSPPKRGVVHHAAREKLEQRGIVFGADGMPVEGPG
;
A
#
# COMPACT_ATOMS: atom_id res chain seq x y z
N MET A 1 26.07 -1.62 13.79
CA MET A 1 25.20 -2.55 13.03
C MET A 1 26.08 -3.50 12.24
N ALA A 2 25.83 -4.82 12.31
CA ALA A 2 26.57 -5.79 11.51
C ALA A 2 26.21 -5.63 10.02
N LYS A 3 27.21 -5.66 9.13
CA LYS A 3 26.97 -5.64 7.69
C LYS A 3 26.36 -6.98 7.27
N LYS A 4 25.37 -6.95 6.36
CA LYS A 4 24.80 -8.16 5.77
C LYS A 4 25.89 -9.01 5.10
N THR A 5 25.86 -10.32 5.31
CA THR A 5 26.74 -11.27 4.61
C THR A 5 26.38 -11.32 3.12
N ALA A 6 27.23 -11.95 2.31
CA ALA A 6 26.96 -12.16 0.89
C ALA A 6 25.69 -13.01 0.68
N GLU A 7 25.54 -14.05 1.50
CA GLU A 7 24.40 -14.97 1.49
C GLU A 7 23.11 -14.23 1.85
N GLN A 8 23.14 -13.35 2.85
CA GLN A 8 21.98 -12.55 3.24
C GLN A 8 21.55 -11.58 2.13
N LYS A 9 22.51 -10.98 1.40
CA LYS A 9 22.22 -10.12 0.25
C LYS A 9 21.65 -10.92 -0.91
N ALA A 10 22.19 -12.10 -1.20
CA ALA A 10 21.67 -12.98 -2.24
C ALA A 10 20.24 -13.43 -1.91
N ALA A 11 19.97 -13.83 -0.67
CA ALA A 11 18.63 -14.21 -0.21
C ALA A 11 17.64 -13.04 -0.28
N GLU A 12 18.09 -11.82 -0.01
CA GLU A 12 17.29 -10.62 -0.19
C GLU A 12 16.98 -10.35 -1.67
N ALA A 13 17.95 -10.48 -2.57
CA ALA A 13 17.75 -10.30 -4.01
C ALA A 13 16.76 -11.33 -4.60
N LEU A 14 16.81 -12.58 -4.14
CA LEU A 14 15.86 -13.62 -4.52
C LEU A 14 14.43 -13.27 -4.09
N ARG A 15 14.25 -12.77 -2.85
CA ARG A 15 12.93 -12.34 -2.36
C ARG A 15 12.41 -11.12 -3.12
N TYR A 16 13.27 -10.16 -3.48
CA TYR A 16 12.88 -9.06 -4.39
C TYR A 16 12.36 -9.58 -5.73
N THR A 17 13.10 -10.52 -6.33
CA THR A 17 12.72 -11.12 -7.62
C THR A 17 11.38 -11.85 -7.50
N ALA A 18 11.19 -12.61 -6.43
CA ALA A 18 9.95 -13.33 -6.16
C ALA A 18 8.76 -12.38 -5.92
N ALA A 19 8.93 -11.29 -5.16
CA ALA A 19 7.88 -10.30 -4.95
C ALA A 19 7.45 -9.60 -6.24
N SER A 20 8.41 -9.27 -7.11
CA SER A 20 8.15 -8.65 -8.41
C SER A 20 7.53 -9.61 -9.43
N GLY A 21 7.78 -10.91 -9.30
CA GLY A 21 7.32 -11.93 -10.23
C GLY A 21 6.09 -12.72 -9.76
N ALA A 22 5.57 -12.42 -8.57
CA ALA A 22 4.36 -13.03 -8.06
C ALA A 22 3.16 -12.73 -8.97
N ALA A 23 2.39 -13.74 -9.33
CA ALA A 23 1.33 -13.65 -10.34
C ALA A 23 -0.09 -13.60 -9.73
N ASN A 24 -0.21 -13.62 -8.40
CA ASN A 24 -1.50 -13.62 -7.70
C ASN A 24 -1.32 -13.31 -6.21
N ALA A 25 -2.45 -13.09 -5.51
CA ALA A 25 -2.47 -12.80 -4.09
C ALA A 25 -1.82 -13.89 -3.20
N ALA A 26 -1.95 -15.17 -3.56
CA ALA A 26 -1.38 -16.27 -2.76
C ALA A 26 0.16 -16.25 -2.80
N GLU A 27 0.75 -15.91 -3.95
CA GLU A 27 2.19 -15.72 -4.10
C GLU A 27 2.70 -14.43 -3.43
N LEU A 28 1.83 -13.42 -3.30
CA LEU A 28 2.15 -12.16 -2.63
C LEU A 28 2.07 -12.24 -1.09
N GLU A 29 1.24 -13.14 -0.57
CA GLU A 29 0.95 -13.28 0.87
C GLU A 29 2.20 -13.42 1.77
N PRO A 30 3.23 -14.21 1.41
CA PRO A 30 4.45 -14.31 2.22
C PRO A 30 5.17 -12.96 2.41
N PHE A 31 5.01 -12.01 1.49
CA PHE A 31 5.71 -10.72 1.55
C PHE A 31 5.05 -9.72 2.50
N LEU A 32 3.83 -9.95 2.98
CA LEU A 32 3.17 -9.09 3.98
C LEU A 32 4.02 -8.91 5.24
N THR A 33 4.84 -9.90 5.57
CA THR A 33 5.66 -9.90 6.79
C THR A 33 7.17 -9.89 6.49
N ASP A 34 7.56 -9.63 5.24
CA ASP A 34 8.98 -9.58 4.87
C ASP A 34 9.74 -8.57 5.75
N PRO A 35 10.89 -8.93 6.36
CA PRO A 35 11.63 -8.03 7.22
C PRO A 35 12.13 -6.76 6.50
N ASN A 36 12.27 -6.80 5.17
CA ASN A 36 12.68 -5.67 4.36
C ASN A 36 11.44 -4.89 3.86
N GLN A 37 11.27 -3.67 4.36
CA GLN A 37 10.17 -2.79 3.95
C GLN A 37 10.14 -2.45 2.46
N GLY A 38 11.30 -2.47 1.78
CA GLY A 38 11.37 -2.29 0.33
C GLY A 38 10.74 -3.46 -0.42
N ILE A 39 10.96 -4.70 0.03
CA ILE A 39 10.33 -5.89 -0.56
C ILE A 39 8.81 -5.81 -0.38
N ARG A 40 8.34 -5.42 0.81
CA ARG A 40 6.90 -5.24 1.06
C ARG A 40 6.28 -4.18 0.16
N ALA A 41 6.98 -3.06 -0.08
CA ALA A 41 6.53 -2.03 -0.99
C ALA A 41 6.48 -2.51 -2.45
N TYR A 42 7.50 -3.26 -2.90
CA TYR A 42 7.51 -3.87 -4.23
C TYR A 42 6.37 -4.89 -4.42
N ALA A 43 6.08 -5.70 -3.40
CA ALA A 43 4.95 -6.63 -3.42
C ALA A 43 3.60 -5.89 -3.51
N ALA A 44 3.43 -4.79 -2.76
CA ALA A 44 2.22 -3.96 -2.85
C ALA A 44 2.09 -3.21 -4.19
N MET A 45 3.20 -2.93 -4.88
CA MET A 45 3.23 -2.31 -6.22
C MET A 45 2.96 -3.32 -7.35
N ASN A 46 2.99 -4.63 -7.05
CA ASN A 46 2.87 -5.66 -8.06
C ASN A 46 1.51 -5.56 -8.79
N PRO A 47 1.47 -5.49 -10.13
CA PRO A 47 0.23 -5.30 -10.89
C PRO A 47 -0.82 -6.41 -10.69
N ASP A 48 -0.39 -7.62 -10.32
CA ASP A 48 -1.24 -8.77 -10.03
C ASP A 48 -1.74 -8.77 -8.57
N ALA A 49 -1.39 -7.75 -7.77
CA ALA A 49 -1.99 -7.53 -6.46
C ALA A 49 -3.46 -7.13 -6.62
N ASP A 50 -4.35 -8.02 -6.17
CA ASP A 50 -5.78 -7.76 -6.12
C ASP A 50 -6.19 -6.85 -4.95
N ALA A 51 -7.46 -6.42 -4.94
CA ALA A 51 -7.98 -5.55 -3.90
C ALA A 51 -7.87 -6.15 -2.48
N GLY A 52 -7.96 -7.48 -2.34
CA GLY A 52 -7.95 -8.16 -1.05
C GLY A 52 -6.55 -8.19 -0.42
N ILE A 53 -5.53 -8.52 -1.21
CA ILE A 53 -4.15 -8.49 -0.71
C ILE A 53 -3.66 -7.05 -0.48
N LEU A 54 -4.09 -6.10 -1.31
CA LEU A 54 -3.80 -4.67 -1.12
C LEU A 54 -4.39 -4.14 0.19
N ASP A 55 -5.59 -4.59 0.56
CA ASP A 55 -6.19 -4.21 1.85
C ASP A 55 -5.33 -4.69 3.03
N ARG A 56 -4.71 -5.86 2.92
CA ARG A 56 -3.77 -6.36 3.95
C ARG A 56 -2.46 -5.58 3.96
N PHE A 57 -1.93 -5.19 2.80
CA PHE A 57 -0.77 -4.30 2.73
C PHE A 57 -1.07 -2.88 3.26
N ALA A 58 -2.33 -2.44 3.28
CA ALA A 58 -2.73 -1.16 3.85
C ALA A 58 -2.50 -1.08 5.37
N ASP A 59 -2.39 -2.22 6.06
CA ASP A 59 -2.07 -2.32 7.49
C ASP A 59 -0.57 -2.30 7.79
N ASP A 60 0.29 -2.16 6.77
CA ASP A 60 1.73 -2.14 6.96
C ASP A 60 2.16 -0.95 7.84
N LYS A 61 3.10 -1.19 8.76
CA LYS A 61 3.67 -0.16 9.64
C LYS A 61 4.44 0.92 8.86
N PHE A 62 5.05 0.57 7.73
CA PHE A 62 5.85 1.49 6.93
C PHE A 62 4.97 2.25 5.95
N TRP A 63 4.99 3.58 6.04
CA TRP A 63 4.14 4.45 5.22
C TRP A 63 4.37 4.28 3.71
N GLY A 64 5.59 3.92 3.30
CA GLY A 64 5.91 3.68 1.88
C GLY A 64 5.09 2.54 1.28
N VAL A 65 4.87 1.45 2.03
CA VAL A 65 4.01 0.34 1.57
C VAL A 65 2.58 0.80 1.39
N ARG A 66 2.03 1.51 2.39
CA ARG A 66 0.66 2.07 2.32
C ARG A 66 0.48 3.08 1.19
N MET A 67 1.55 3.78 0.79
CA MET A 67 1.53 4.66 -0.37
C MET A 67 1.45 3.91 -1.69
N GLU A 68 2.18 2.80 -1.85
CA GLU A 68 2.04 1.96 -3.05
C GLU A 68 0.62 1.40 -3.15
N VAL A 69 0.04 0.98 -2.03
CA VAL A 69 -1.38 0.57 -1.96
C VAL A 69 -2.32 1.68 -2.43
N ALA A 70 -2.19 2.91 -1.91
CA ALA A 70 -3.08 4.00 -2.27
C ALA A 70 -3.03 4.37 -3.76
N ARG A 71 -1.86 4.21 -4.40
CA ARG A 71 -1.67 4.54 -5.82
C ARG A 71 -2.10 3.41 -6.76
N HIS A 72 -2.14 2.17 -6.25
CA HIS A 72 -2.38 0.98 -7.03
C HIS A 72 -3.67 1.07 -7.86
N ALA A 73 -3.68 0.49 -9.06
CA ALA A 73 -4.86 0.50 -9.92
C ALA A 73 -6.02 -0.31 -9.29
N ASN A 74 -5.69 -1.45 -8.70
CA ASN A 74 -6.65 -2.42 -8.16
C ASN A 74 -7.11 -2.14 -6.72
N VAL A 75 -6.63 -1.06 -6.07
CA VAL A 75 -7.03 -0.74 -4.69
C VAL A 75 -8.52 -0.42 -4.61
N SER A 76 -9.21 -0.91 -3.58
CA SER A 76 -10.64 -0.64 -3.38
C SER A 76 -10.89 0.75 -2.80
N ASP A 77 -12.08 1.31 -3.02
CA ASP A 77 -12.51 2.55 -2.37
C ASP A 77 -12.58 2.42 -0.84
N ILE A 78 -12.94 1.24 -0.34
CA ILE A 78 -13.01 0.94 1.09
C ILE A 78 -11.62 1.07 1.71
N THR A 79 -10.61 0.46 1.09
CA THR A 79 -9.22 0.54 1.53
C THR A 79 -8.70 1.99 1.47
N LEU A 80 -8.99 2.72 0.38
CA LEU A 80 -8.62 4.13 0.27
C LEU A 80 -9.23 5.00 1.38
N ARG A 81 -10.52 4.81 1.69
CA ARG A 81 -11.19 5.52 2.78
C ARG A 81 -10.55 5.24 4.14
N ARG A 82 -10.13 3.98 4.39
CA ARG A 82 -9.42 3.59 5.61
C ARG A 82 -8.03 4.23 5.74
N LEU A 83 -7.40 4.58 4.62
CA LEU A 83 -6.10 5.26 4.59
C LEU A 83 -6.19 6.78 4.82
N LEU A 84 -7.40 7.36 4.91
CA LEU A 84 -7.58 8.77 5.22
C LEU A 84 -7.41 9.05 6.73
N GLU A 85 -6.57 10.03 7.04
CA GLU A 85 -6.43 10.54 8.40
C GLU A 85 -7.49 11.64 8.72
N PRO A 86 -8.39 11.41 9.70
CA PRO A 86 -9.43 12.36 10.08
C PRO A 86 -8.88 13.62 10.75
N SER A 87 -7.73 13.55 11.44
CA SER A 87 -7.12 14.70 12.12
C SER A 87 -6.24 15.51 11.16
N PRO A 88 -6.59 16.76 10.78
CA PRO A 88 -5.78 17.58 9.90
C PRO A 88 -4.28 17.67 10.25
N PRO A 89 -3.86 17.85 11.52
CA PRO A 89 -2.43 17.91 11.85
C PRO A 89 -1.67 16.59 11.70
N LYS A 90 -2.37 15.46 11.57
CA LYS A 90 -1.76 14.13 11.37
C LYS A 90 -1.74 13.70 9.89
N ARG A 91 -2.37 14.48 9.00
CA ARG A 91 -2.42 14.16 7.57
C ARG A 91 -1.01 14.12 7.01
N GLY A 92 -0.67 12.97 6.44
CA GLY A 92 0.60 12.73 5.79
C GLY A 92 0.42 12.32 4.33
N VAL A 93 1.53 11.93 3.73
CA VAL A 93 1.62 11.51 2.32
C VAL A 93 0.63 10.40 1.94
N VAL A 94 0.33 9.47 2.87
CA VAL A 94 -0.66 8.40 2.66
C VAL A 94 -2.09 8.96 2.53
N HIS A 95 -2.48 9.90 3.40
CA HIS A 95 -3.79 10.55 3.33
C HIS A 95 -3.95 11.27 1.98
N HIS A 96 -2.94 12.02 1.55
CA HIS A 96 -3.00 12.78 0.29
C HIS A 96 -3.08 11.86 -0.92
N ALA A 97 -2.31 10.78 -0.96
CA ALA A 97 -2.39 9.80 -2.04
C ALA A 97 -3.76 9.11 -2.10
N ALA A 98 -4.31 8.73 -0.94
CA ALA A 98 -5.62 8.10 -0.87
C ALA A 98 -6.74 9.07 -1.31
N ARG A 99 -6.67 10.32 -0.85
CA ARG A 99 -7.57 11.40 -1.25
C ARG A 99 -7.51 11.66 -2.76
N GLU A 100 -6.33 11.85 -3.31
CA GLU A 100 -6.14 12.09 -4.74
C GLU A 100 -6.74 10.96 -5.58
N LYS A 101 -6.52 9.69 -5.19
CA LYS A 101 -7.10 8.54 -5.87
C LYS A 101 -8.63 8.51 -5.80
N LEU A 102 -9.20 8.87 -4.66
CA LEU A 102 -10.66 8.97 -4.50
C LEU A 102 -11.24 10.13 -5.32
N GLU A 103 -10.57 11.29 -5.35
CA GLU A 103 -10.96 12.43 -6.19
C GLU A 103 -10.92 12.05 -7.69
N GLN A 104 -9.90 11.31 -8.14
CA GLN A 104 -9.83 10.76 -9.50
C GLN A 104 -11.00 9.81 -9.82
N ARG A 105 -11.58 9.16 -8.81
CA ARG A 105 -12.76 8.29 -8.91
C ARG A 105 -14.08 9.05 -8.75
N GLY A 106 -14.05 10.38 -8.70
CA GLY A 106 -15.23 11.24 -8.60
C GLY A 106 -15.79 11.40 -7.19
N ILE A 107 -15.05 10.96 -6.15
CA ILE A 107 -15.45 11.20 -4.77
C ILE A 107 -15.19 12.66 -4.39
N VAL A 108 -16.24 13.34 -3.92
CA VAL A 108 -16.18 14.74 -3.49
C VAL A 108 -15.75 14.82 -2.03
N PHE A 109 -14.93 15.81 -1.69
CA PHE A 109 -14.45 16.07 -0.33
C PHE A 109 -15.05 17.35 0.25
N GLY A 110 -15.42 17.31 1.52
CA GLY A 110 -15.94 18.45 2.28
C GLY A 110 -14.83 19.43 2.69
N ALA A 111 -15.24 20.52 3.33
CA ALA A 111 -14.31 21.52 3.88
C ALA A 111 -13.41 20.94 4.99
N ASP A 112 -13.87 19.89 5.67
CA ASP A 112 -13.06 19.13 6.63
C ASP A 112 -11.97 18.29 5.94
N GLY A 113 -12.00 18.12 4.63
CA GLY A 113 -11.08 17.29 3.86
C GLY A 113 -11.36 15.80 3.98
N MET A 114 -12.61 15.41 4.26
CA MET A 114 -13.09 14.02 4.24
C MET A 114 -14.16 13.82 3.14
N PRO A 115 -14.40 12.58 2.68
CA PRO A 115 -15.41 12.29 1.66
C PRO A 115 -16.82 12.71 2.10
N VAL A 116 -17.54 13.38 1.22
CA VAL A 116 -18.98 13.65 1.40
C VAL A 116 -19.73 12.38 1.00
N GLU A 117 -20.45 11.76 1.92
CA GLU A 117 -21.42 10.74 1.54
C GLU A 117 -22.59 11.43 0.83
N GLY A 118 -22.93 10.97 -0.38
CA GLY A 118 -24.04 11.55 -1.15
C GLY A 118 -25.35 11.50 -0.36
N PRO A 119 -26.37 12.27 -0.76
CA PRO A 119 -27.69 12.11 -0.16
C PRO A 119 -28.14 10.65 -0.38
N GLY A 120 -28.33 9.92 0.71
CA GLY A 120 -28.92 8.57 0.70
C GLY A 120 -30.37 8.58 0.24
#